data_AF-A0A357ACE6-F1
#
_entry.id   AF-A0A357ACE6-F1
#
_cell.length_a   1.000
_cell.length_b   1.000
_cell.length_c   1.000
_cell.angle_alpha   90.00
_cell.angle_beta   90.00
_cell.angle_gamma   90.00
#
_symmetry.space_group_name_H-M   'P 1'
#
loop_
_entity.id
_entity.type
_entity.pdbx_description
1 polymer ?
#
loop_
_entity_poly.entity_id
_entity_poly.type
_entity_poly.pdbx_seq_one_letter_code
_entity_poly.pdbx_strand_id
1 'polypeptide(L)'
;MKLNLLLVTSVLFFIGGSQGVQLRLIDPTVLSGNLHIRLKHGVWKLWEEKPVYQDITLDLTCDQGECQPEVWGYSPQFNKEVDHQGVVQDLSVDSVWRLHLKLQVKSHPWTSEVNTAEYEIQLLPHEGKLVGSYTGKFKEKLLLGSVQGTLTSQWPNPIPNYQPITPQEHPRLVFFRDQLPQLRQKAKTPYGEAILTQLNRVLQGTIYYEGYGPNSGYHGAGHCFLSILNENQESAIQGWELVQKTMENPPPRLLERSNAVTGIALAYDLCYSSWTQEQRQQVTHWLAMQIVHLVNGDSPSKGWNSNAASNWNARARSAALLAALAIWQEPQEFFPHNQFYQDSEDLWYWLKVAERNIERYIQFALGDRTFGTEGDLYTRESLYQLLPALQAYERVLGKDWVSEGKMEWILPHYLMRMVNQDNEVKVPTYGRHRLGPDGSLFALGFPVTSDRFLPALVWFFDRHWGLEGDRTFGIHEHTPHDAIYALVGYPDDVAEQNPVEIFDRVLVDEQKQFYVFRNQWQDKNDFITSIYLKGESRNTGSWSFPDAGSFRIWGLGEQWAIAGPSEGRREDENVVVVPNVKGNHGSKLLFFESDRSGSGIVSLGYKNWLRSFAVDYT
;
A
#
# COMPACT_ATOMS: atom_id res chain seq x y z
N MET A 1 5.36 -48.13 25.74
CA MET A 1 4.74 -49.30 25.09
C MET A 1 3.84 -48.78 23.99
N LYS A 2 4.12 -49.15 22.74
CA LYS A 2 3.58 -48.59 21.50
C LYS A 2 2.07 -48.80 21.37
N LEU A 3 1.30 -47.73 21.23
CA LEU A 3 -0.07 -47.77 20.72
C LEU A 3 -0.44 -46.42 20.09
N ASN A 4 0.15 -46.09 18.94
CA ASN A 4 -0.22 -44.90 18.14
C ASN A 4 0.05 -45.23 16.67
N LEU A 5 -0.87 -45.96 16.03
CA LEU A 5 -0.82 -46.17 14.58
C LEU A 5 -2.18 -46.64 14.04
N LEU A 6 -3.29 -45.91 14.24
CA LEU A 6 -4.55 -46.31 13.60
C LEU A 6 -5.66 -45.26 13.42
N LEU A 7 -5.38 -43.95 13.44
CA LEU A 7 -6.45 -42.95 13.26
C LEU A 7 -6.17 -41.77 12.29
N VAL A 8 -5.29 -41.95 11.30
CA VAL A 8 -4.97 -40.91 10.29
C VAL A 8 -5.29 -41.35 8.85
N THR A 9 -6.24 -42.27 8.64
CA THR A 9 -6.62 -42.76 7.30
C THR A 9 -8.07 -42.45 6.89
N SER A 10 -8.72 -41.48 7.53
CA SER A 10 -10.16 -41.23 7.30
C SER A 10 -10.50 -40.02 6.42
N VAL A 11 -9.54 -39.34 5.78
CA VAL A 11 -9.83 -38.19 4.88
C VAL A 11 -9.60 -38.51 3.39
N LEU A 12 -9.01 -39.66 3.04
CA LEU A 12 -8.82 -40.08 1.64
C LEU A 12 -10.04 -40.74 0.98
N PHE A 13 -11.16 -40.93 1.71
CA PHE A 13 -12.28 -41.76 1.23
C PHE A 13 -13.37 -41.05 0.41
N PHE A 14 -13.18 -39.79 -0.01
CA PHE A 14 -14.11 -39.12 -0.93
C PHE A 14 -13.60 -38.98 -2.38
N ILE A 15 -12.53 -39.67 -2.74
CA ILE A 15 -12.10 -39.82 -4.14
C ILE A 15 -12.32 -41.27 -4.53
N GLY A 16 -13.29 -41.51 -5.41
CA GLY A 16 -13.70 -42.86 -5.82
C GLY A 16 -12.58 -43.66 -6.49
N GLY A 17 -12.65 -44.98 -6.33
CA GLY A 17 -11.90 -45.95 -7.13
C GLY A 17 -10.66 -46.50 -6.44
N SER A 18 -10.72 -47.78 -6.07
CA SER A 18 -9.61 -48.58 -5.57
C SER A 18 -8.52 -48.79 -6.65
N GLN A 19 -7.61 -47.83 -6.78
CA GLN A 19 -6.26 -48.07 -7.25
C GLN A 19 -5.33 -47.46 -6.22
N GLY A 20 -4.37 -48.25 -5.71
CA GLY A 20 -3.42 -47.78 -4.70
C GLY A 20 -2.73 -46.52 -5.20
N VAL A 21 -2.99 -45.40 -4.53
CA VAL A 21 -2.34 -44.12 -4.83
C VAL A 21 -0.87 -44.31 -4.53
N GLN A 22 -0.06 -44.46 -5.57
CA GLN A 22 1.39 -44.41 -5.45
C GLN A 22 1.72 -42.96 -5.06
N LEU A 23 2.00 -42.75 -3.77
CA LEU A 23 2.38 -41.45 -3.23
C LEU A 23 3.68 -41.00 -3.93
N ARG A 24 3.56 -40.12 -4.92
CA ARG A 24 4.70 -39.49 -5.58
C ARG A 24 5.36 -38.53 -4.60
N LEU A 25 6.68 -38.48 -4.62
CA LEU A 25 7.43 -37.44 -3.92
C LEU A 25 7.02 -36.08 -4.48
N ILE A 26 6.88 -35.10 -3.60
CA ILE A 26 6.64 -33.71 -4.01
C ILE A 26 7.95 -33.19 -4.61
N ASP A 27 7.88 -32.56 -5.77
CA ASP A 27 8.99 -31.81 -6.34
C ASP A 27 9.20 -30.54 -5.50
N PRO A 28 10.33 -30.37 -4.79
CA PRO A 28 10.51 -29.20 -3.95
C PRO A 28 10.57 -27.90 -4.75
N THR A 29 10.96 -27.95 -6.03
CA THR A 29 11.09 -26.76 -6.87
C THR A 29 9.77 -26.04 -7.13
N VAL A 30 8.64 -26.73 -6.97
CA VAL A 30 7.30 -26.12 -7.08
C VAL A 30 6.81 -25.52 -5.77
N LEU A 31 7.65 -25.50 -4.71
CA LEU A 31 7.35 -24.98 -3.37
C LEU A 31 8.12 -23.68 -3.04
N SER A 32 8.48 -22.89 -4.06
CA SER A 32 9.07 -21.56 -3.89
C SER A 32 8.03 -20.44 -4.02
N GLY A 33 8.07 -19.46 -3.12
CA GLY A 33 7.24 -18.26 -3.14
C GLY A 33 6.58 -17.93 -1.80
N ASN A 34 5.55 -17.08 -1.85
CA ASN A 34 4.74 -16.75 -0.69
C ASN A 34 3.67 -17.82 -0.48
N LEU A 35 3.72 -18.47 0.67
CA LEU A 35 2.82 -19.53 1.10
C LEU A 35 1.76 -18.95 2.02
N HIS A 36 0.50 -19.00 1.57
CA HIS A 36 -0.67 -18.60 2.36
C HIS A 36 -1.48 -19.86 2.71
N ILE A 37 -1.64 -20.16 4.00
CA ILE A 37 -2.32 -21.37 4.49
C ILE A 37 -3.47 -21.01 5.43
N ARG A 38 -4.69 -21.41 5.10
CA ARG A 38 -5.86 -21.30 5.98
C ARG A 38 -6.06 -22.59 6.78
N LEU A 39 -5.96 -22.49 8.09
CA LEU A 39 -6.35 -23.53 9.04
C LEU A 39 -7.82 -23.34 9.45
N LYS A 40 -8.68 -24.27 9.06
CA LYS A 40 -10.09 -24.22 9.45
C LYS A 40 -10.24 -24.50 10.95
N HIS A 41 -10.85 -23.60 11.71
CA HIS A 41 -11.00 -23.68 13.17
C HIS A 41 -9.66 -23.65 13.94
N GLY A 42 -8.62 -23.01 13.39
CA GLY A 42 -7.29 -22.94 13.98
C GLY A 42 -7.19 -22.14 15.27
N VAL A 43 -8.16 -21.28 15.61
CA VAL A 43 -8.21 -20.58 16.90
C VAL A 43 -9.63 -20.60 17.47
N TRP A 44 -9.77 -20.32 18.78
CA TRP A 44 -11.08 -20.27 19.43
C TRP A 44 -11.13 -19.24 20.55
N LYS A 45 -12.31 -18.65 20.79
CA LYS A 45 -12.62 -17.80 21.95
C LYS A 45 -13.95 -18.19 22.57
N LEU A 46 -14.20 -17.76 23.80
CA LEU A 46 -15.52 -17.88 24.40
C LEU A 46 -16.43 -16.76 23.87
N TRP A 47 -17.63 -17.13 23.46
CA TRP A 47 -18.75 -16.24 23.20
C TRP A 47 -19.95 -16.77 23.98
N GLU A 48 -20.52 -15.95 24.87
CA GLU A 48 -21.60 -16.39 25.77
C GLU A 48 -21.27 -17.74 26.44
N GLU A 49 -20.04 -17.83 26.99
CA GLU A 49 -19.48 -19.01 27.67
C GLU A 49 -19.28 -20.27 26.79
N LYS A 50 -19.58 -20.20 25.48
CA LYS A 50 -19.38 -21.30 24.55
C LYS A 50 -18.15 -21.08 23.67
N PRO A 51 -17.36 -22.13 23.37
CA PRO A 51 -16.25 -22.00 22.45
C PRO A 51 -16.77 -21.76 21.02
N VAL A 52 -16.33 -20.65 20.43
CA VAL A 52 -16.52 -20.33 19.02
C VAL A 52 -15.17 -20.42 18.33
N TYR A 53 -15.10 -21.31 17.34
CA TYR A 53 -13.91 -21.56 16.55
C TYR A 53 -13.87 -20.64 15.35
N GLN A 54 -12.67 -20.19 14.98
CA GLN A 54 -12.43 -19.32 13.86
C GLN A 54 -11.24 -19.83 13.06
N ASP A 55 -11.25 -19.52 11.77
CA ASP A 55 -10.15 -19.85 10.89
C ASP A 55 -9.00 -18.88 11.11
N ILE A 56 -7.77 -19.35 10.90
CA ILE A 56 -6.57 -18.51 10.90
C ILE A 56 -5.80 -18.76 9.61
N THR A 57 -5.38 -17.69 8.96
CA THR A 57 -4.45 -17.76 7.84
C THR A 57 -3.03 -17.61 8.37
N LEU A 58 -2.10 -18.43 7.88
CA LEU A 58 -0.68 -18.40 8.18
C LEU A 58 0.08 -18.05 6.89
N ASP A 59 0.97 -17.08 6.98
CA ASP A 59 1.78 -16.61 5.85
C ASP A 59 3.25 -16.90 6.13
N LEU A 60 3.91 -17.52 5.14
CA LEU A 60 5.32 -17.89 5.15
C LEU A 60 5.95 -17.55 3.80
N THR A 61 7.27 -17.37 3.77
CA THR A 61 8.04 -17.34 2.52
C THR A 61 8.88 -18.60 2.45
N CYS A 62 8.81 -19.32 1.33
CA CYS A 62 9.53 -20.57 1.14
C CYS A 62 10.33 -20.57 -0.17
N ASP A 63 11.42 -21.32 -0.20
CA ASP A 63 12.23 -21.57 -1.39
C ASP A 63 12.59 -23.05 -1.46
N GLN A 64 12.21 -23.70 -2.55
CA GLN A 64 12.46 -25.11 -2.83
C GLN A 64 12.02 -26.04 -1.68
N GLY A 65 10.89 -25.71 -1.05
CA GLY A 65 10.33 -26.50 0.06
C GLY A 65 10.86 -26.14 1.44
N GLU A 66 11.95 -25.37 1.54
CA GLU A 66 12.44 -24.79 2.79
C GLU A 66 11.72 -23.47 3.07
N CYS A 67 11.32 -23.19 4.30
CA CYS A 67 10.65 -21.94 4.65
C CYS A 67 11.51 -21.08 5.57
N GLN A 68 11.35 -19.77 5.46
CA GLN A 68 11.93 -18.84 6.43
C GLN A 68 11.44 -19.19 7.84
N PRO A 69 12.26 -19.01 8.88
CA PRO A 69 11.88 -19.34 10.25
C PRO A 69 10.66 -18.56 10.75
N GLU A 70 10.39 -17.38 10.20
CA GLU A 70 9.29 -16.53 10.63
C GLU A 70 7.96 -16.93 9.95
N VAL A 71 6.88 -17.04 10.76
CA VAL A 71 5.51 -17.23 10.29
C VAL A 71 4.58 -16.21 10.92
N TRP A 72 3.60 -15.74 10.15
CA TRP A 72 2.62 -14.76 10.61
C TRP A 72 1.19 -15.25 10.47
N GLY A 73 0.40 -15.15 11.54
CA GLY A 73 -0.99 -15.53 11.58
C GLY A 73 -1.95 -14.33 11.52
N TYR A 74 -3.05 -14.46 10.79
CA TYR A 74 -4.12 -13.45 10.72
C TYR A 74 -5.51 -14.11 10.78
N SER A 75 -6.37 -13.62 11.67
CA SER A 75 -7.70 -14.19 11.89
C SER A 75 -8.74 -13.09 12.16
N PRO A 76 -9.34 -12.49 11.11
CA PRO A 76 -10.16 -11.29 11.27
C PRO A 76 -11.43 -11.49 12.11
N GLN A 77 -11.98 -12.71 12.12
CA GLN A 77 -13.16 -13.08 12.91
C GLN A 77 -12.82 -13.37 14.39
N PHE A 78 -11.56 -13.76 14.66
CA PHE A 78 -11.05 -13.88 16.02
C PHE A 78 -10.68 -12.49 16.55
N ASN A 79 -9.80 -11.78 15.84
CA ASN A 79 -9.43 -10.38 16.05
C ASN A 79 -8.87 -9.72 14.76
N LYS A 80 -9.60 -8.73 14.25
CA LYS A 80 -9.25 -8.02 13.00
C LYS A 80 -8.01 -7.11 13.09
N GLU A 81 -7.52 -6.80 14.28
CA GLU A 81 -6.55 -5.72 14.56
C GLU A 81 -5.15 -6.22 14.91
N VAL A 82 -4.96 -7.54 14.91
CA VAL A 82 -3.74 -8.18 15.39
C VAL A 82 -3.24 -9.18 14.34
N ASP A 83 -1.96 -9.07 14.04
CA ASP A 83 -1.17 -10.11 13.39
C ASP A 83 -0.38 -10.87 14.47
N HIS A 84 -0.33 -12.19 14.35
CA HIS A 84 0.25 -13.10 15.33
C HIS A 84 1.61 -13.58 14.83
N GLN A 85 2.71 -13.24 15.52
CA GLN A 85 4.04 -13.70 15.10
C GLN A 85 4.31 -15.11 15.59
N GLY A 86 5.06 -15.90 14.85
CA GLY A 86 5.46 -17.25 15.23
C GLY A 86 6.73 -17.69 14.55
N VAL A 87 7.11 -18.94 14.83
CA VAL A 87 8.30 -19.58 14.27
C VAL A 87 7.98 -20.96 13.69
N VAL A 88 8.64 -21.29 12.59
CA VAL A 88 8.77 -22.64 12.05
C VAL A 88 9.77 -23.40 12.91
N GLN A 89 9.34 -24.50 13.51
CA GLN A 89 10.18 -25.32 14.40
C GLN A 89 10.78 -26.52 13.68
N ASP A 90 10.02 -27.13 12.77
CA ASP A 90 10.45 -28.29 11.99
C ASP A 90 9.74 -28.30 10.63
N LEU A 91 10.44 -28.80 9.62
CA LEU A 91 9.96 -28.85 8.24
C LEU A 91 10.47 -30.13 7.57
N SER A 92 9.61 -30.83 6.84
CA SER A 92 10.02 -31.97 6.01
C SER A 92 9.20 -32.06 4.73
N VAL A 93 9.86 -32.40 3.62
CA VAL A 93 9.25 -32.61 2.30
C VAL A 93 9.50 -34.04 1.86
N ASP A 94 8.45 -34.87 1.86
CA ASP A 94 8.47 -36.22 1.29
C ASP A 94 7.35 -36.35 0.23
N SER A 95 6.50 -37.37 0.37
CA SER A 95 5.20 -37.44 -0.30
C SER A 95 4.16 -36.48 0.29
N VAL A 96 4.48 -35.83 1.40
CA VAL A 96 3.67 -34.84 2.12
C VAL A 96 4.62 -33.75 2.59
N TRP A 97 4.21 -32.48 2.49
CA TRP A 97 4.95 -31.37 3.08
C TRP A 97 4.44 -31.15 4.50
N ARG A 98 5.32 -31.32 5.49
CA ARG A 98 4.99 -31.18 6.91
C ARG A 98 5.63 -29.93 7.48
N LEU A 99 4.84 -29.18 8.24
CA LEU A 99 5.25 -27.97 8.93
C LEU A 99 4.88 -28.09 10.41
N HIS A 100 5.83 -27.87 11.31
CA HIS A 100 5.58 -27.73 12.73
C HIS A 100 5.83 -26.27 13.13
N LEU A 101 4.79 -25.60 13.63
CA LEU A 101 4.79 -24.16 13.86
C LEU A 101 4.37 -23.82 15.28
N LYS A 102 4.97 -22.77 15.84
CA LYS A 102 4.58 -22.18 17.12
C LYS A 102 4.24 -20.71 16.95
N LEU A 103 3.03 -20.31 17.33
CA LEU A 103 2.48 -18.97 17.12
C LEU A 103 2.16 -18.28 18.45
N GLN A 104 2.46 -17.00 18.55
CA GLN A 104 2.12 -16.13 19.66
C GLN A 104 0.83 -15.37 19.36
N VAL A 105 -0.29 -15.88 19.88
CA VAL A 105 -1.63 -15.35 19.60
C VAL A 105 -2.03 -14.34 20.66
N LYS A 106 -2.17 -13.07 20.25
CA LYS A 106 -2.70 -12.01 21.12
C LYS A 106 -4.21 -11.88 20.92
N SER A 107 -4.93 -11.39 21.91
CA SER A 107 -6.38 -11.15 21.79
C SER A 107 -6.71 -9.73 21.31
N HIS A 108 -5.84 -8.77 21.61
CA HIS A 108 -6.03 -7.33 21.38
C HIS A 108 -4.68 -6.64 21.09
N PRO A 109 -4.60 -5.59 20.25
CA PRO A 109 -3.32 -4.95 19.92
C PRO A 109 -2.64 -4.30 21.12
N TRP A 110 -3.42 -3.80 22.09
CA TRP A 110 -2.94 -3.13 23.29
C TRP A 110 -2.73 -4.05 24.51
N THR A 111 -2.88 -5.37 24.38
CA THR A 111 -2.62 -6.30 25.51
C THR A 111 -1.20 -6.86 25.46
N SER A 112 -0.61 -7.07 26.64
CA SER A 112 0.60 -7.86 26.83
C SER A 112 0.30 -9.36 26.95
N GLU A 113 -0.96 -9.77 27.11
CA GLU A 113 -1.33 -11.18 27.21
C GLU A 113 -1.17 -11.87 25.86
N VAL A 114 -0.29 -12.86 25.83
CA VAL A 114 -0.01 -13.70 24.67
C VAL A 114 -0.29 -15.16 25.04
N ASN A 115 -1.01 -15.85 24.17
CA ASN A 115 -1.24 -17.28 24.29
C ASN A 115 -0.52 -18.01 23.16
N THR A 116 0.23 -19.05 23.50
CA THR A 116 0.90 -19.87 22.50
C THR A 116 -0.08 -20.84 21.83
N ALA A 117 -0.01 -20.93 20.50
CA ALA A 117 -0.62 -21.97 19.70
C ALA A 117 0.45 -22.80 19.00
N GLU A 118 0.28 -24.11 18.93
CA GLU A 118 1.19 -25.04 18.25
C GLU A 118 0.41 -25.82 17.19
N TYR A 119 0.99 -25.98 15.99
CA TYR A 119 0.36 -26.66 14.86
C TYR A 119 1.32 -27.60 14.16
N GLU A 120 0.88 -28.83 13.93
CA GLU A 120 1.46 -29.77 12.98
C GLU A 120 0.56 -29.81 11.74
N ILE A 121 1.09 -29.36 10.61
CA ILE A 121 0.35 -29.17 9.36
C ILE A 121 0.90 -30.13 8.32
N GLN A 122 0.01 -30.76 7.57
CA GLN A 122 0.33 -31.63 6.44
C GLN A 122 -0.32 -31.07 5.17
N LEU A 123 0.48 -30.87 4.13
CA LEU A 123 0.06 -30.29 2.84
C LEU A 123 0.42 -31.21 1.67
N LEU A 124 -0.45 -31.20 0.66
CA LEU A 124 -0.32 -31.90 -0.59
C LEU A 124 -0.69 -30.97 -1.76
N PRO A 125 0.13 -30.88 -2.82
CA PRO A 125 -0.26 -30.21 -4.05
C PRO A 125 -1.44 -30.91 -4.72
N HIS A 126 -2.47 -30.15 -5.08
CA HIS A 126 -3.66 -30.63 -5.78
C HIS A 126 -4.24 -29.50 -6.64
N GLU A 127 -4.28 -29.69 -7.96
CA GLU A 127 -4.89 -28.75 -8.92
C GLU A 127 -4.42 -27.29 -8.76
N GLY A 128 -3.11 -27.08 -8.60
CA GLY A 128 -2.53 -25.73 -8.44
C GLY A 128 -2.78 -25.09 -7.06
N LYS A 129 -3.28 -25.85 -6.09
CA LYS A 129 -3.46 -25.46 -4.68
C LYS A 129 -2.75 -26.43 -3.75
N LEU A 130 -2.69 -26.08 -2.48
CA LEU A 130 -2.27 -26.97 -1.41
C LEU A 130 -3.50 -27.36 -0.58
N VAL A 131 -3.65 -28.65 -0.29
CA VAL A 131 -4.73 -29.17 0.55
C VAL A 131 -4.17 -30.11 1.60
N GLY A 132 -4.85 -30.22 2.74
CA GLY A 132 -4.48 -31.22 3.73
C GLY A 132 -5.19 -31.06 5.06
N SER A 133 -4.49 -31.36 6.14
CA SER A 133 -5.03 -31.35 7.51
C SER A 133 -4.00 -30.88 8.51
N TYR A 134 -4.47 -30.40 9.66
CA TYR A 134 -3.60 -30.07 10.77
C TYR A 134 -4.12 -30.65 12.08
N THR A 135 -3.20 -30.88 13.00
CA THR A 135 -3.45 -31.04 14.44
C THR A 135 -2.77 -29.91 15.18
N GLY A 136 -3.36 -29.42 16.26
CA GLY A 136 -2.74 -28.35 17.03
C GLY A 136 -3.27 -28.24 18.44
N LYS A 137 -2.71 -27.30 19.19
CA LYS A 137 -3.11 -26.98 20.56
C LYS A 137 -3.19 -25.47 20.75
N PHE A 138 -4.29 -24.98 21.31
CA PHE A 138 -4.43 -23.57 21.69
C PHE A 138 -5.27 -23.45 22.98
N LYS A 139 -4.74 -22.76 23.99
CA LYS A 139 -5.36 -22.61 25.32
C LYS A 139 -5.79 -23.96 25.91
N GLU A 140 -4.85 -24.91 25.95
CA GLU A 140 -5.05 -26.29 26.42
C GLU A 140 -6.07 -27.15 25.64
N LYS A 141 -6.74 -26.62 24.61
CA LYS A 141 -7.64 -27.40 23.76
C LYS A 141 -6.91 -27.92 22.52
N LEU A 142 -7.13 -29.20 22.23
CA LEU A 142 -6.74 -29.80 20.96
C LEU A 142 -7.61 -29.26 19.82
N LEU A 143 -6.95 -29.03 18.69
CA LEU A 143 -7.52 -28.53 17.45
C LEU A 143 -7.21 -29.52 16.33
N LEU A 144 -8.17 -29.68 15.43
CA LEU A 144 -8.13 -30.57 14.29
C LEU A 144 -8.95 -29.90 13.18
N GLY A 145 -8.40 -29.83 11.98
CA GLY A 145 -9.16 -29.27 10.86
C GLY A 145 -8.52 -29.50 9.51
N SER A 146 -9.26 -29.10 8.48
CA SER A 146 -8.78 -29.08 7.10
C SER A 146 -7.89 -27.87 6.85
N VAL A 147 -6.98 -28.03 5.90
CA VAL A 147 -6.06 -27.00 5.45
C VAL A 147 -6.26 -26.73 3.98
N GLN A 148 -6.29 -25.44 3.62
CA GLN A 148 -6.23 -24.98 2.23
C GLN A 148 -5.10 -23.97 2.12
N GLY A 149 -4.27 -24.08 1.11
CA GLY A 149 -3.19 -23.15 0.87
C GLY A 149 -3.01 -22.80 -0.60
N THR A 150 -2.33 -21.69 -0.81
CA THR A 150 -1.92 -21.20 -2.12
C THR A 150 -0.46 -20.78 -2.05
N LEU A 151 0.26 -21.02 -3.13
CA LEU A 151 1.62 -20.53 -3.32
C LEU A 151 1.58 -19.53 -4.46
N THR A 152 2.08 -18.32 -4.21
CA THR A 152 2.22 -17.28 -5.24
C THR A 152 3.70 -16.97 -5.43
N SER A 153 4.05 -16.34 -6.55
CA SER A 153 5.39 -15.78 -6.73
C SER A 153 5.77 -14.92 -5.52
N GLN A 154 7.06 -14.95 -5.18
CA GLN A 154 7.58 -14.13 -4.09
C GLN A 154 7.31 -12.66 -4.38
N TRP A 155 6.60 -12.00 -3.47
CA TRP A 155 6.31 -10.57 -3.55
C TRP A 155 6.25 -10.02 -2.13
N PRO A 156 6.90 -8.90 -1.78
CA PRO A 156 7.72 -8.03 -2.63
C PRO A 156 8.95 -8.72 -3.26
N ASN A 157 9.35 -8.28 -4.45
CA ASN A 157 10.42 -8.87 -5.25
C ASN A 157 11.80 -8.51 -4.68
N PRO A 158 12.69 -9.46 -4.41
CA PRO A 158 14.07 -9.13 -4.02
C PRO A 158 14.81 -8.36 -5.13
N ILE A 159 15.53 -7.30 -4.76
CA ILE A 159 16.35 -6.53 -5.70
C ILE A 159 17.66 -7.27 -5.95
N PRO A 160 18.02 -7.54 -7.22
CA PRO A 160 19.29 -8.18 -7.54
C PRO A 160 20.50 -7.38 -7.03
N ASN A 161 21.48 -8.08 -6.43
CA ASN A 161 22.72 -7.51 -5.92
C ASN A 161 22.56 -6.46 -4.80
N TYR A 162 21.40 -6.41 -4.14
CA TYR A 162 21.17 -5.53 -3.00
C TYR A 162 22.24 -5.67 -1.91
N GLN A 163 22.74 -4.54 -1.42
CA GLN A 163 23.65 -4.47 -0.28
C GLN A 163 22.87 -3.96 0.94
N PRO A 164 22.82 -4.71 2.05
CA PRO A 164 22.20 -4.23 3.28
C PRO A 164 22.84 -2.95 3.77
N ILE A 165 22.01 -2.03 4.28
CA ILE A 165 22.50 -0.83 4.96
C ILE A 165 23.39 -1.17 6.15
N THR A 166 24.31 -0.26 6.46
CA THR A 166 25.08 -0.31 7.70
C THR A 166 24.32 0.36 8.86
N PRO A 167 24.57 -0.05 10.12
CA PRO A 167 23.95 0.61 11.27
C PRO A 167 24.23 2.12 11.27
N GLN A 168 23.20 2.92 11.57
CA GLN A 168 23.25 4.40 11.55
C GLN A 168 23.61 5.03 10.20
N GLU A 169 23.52 4.29 9.10
CA GLU A 169 23.71 4.84 7.76
C GLU A 169 22.56 5.77 7.39
N HIS A 170 22.89 7.02 7.07
CA HIS A 170 21.94 8.05 6.64
C HIS A 170 22.59 9.02 5.65
N PRO A 171 21.81 9.58 4.70
CA PRO A 171 20.40 9.26 4.42
C PRO A 171 20.24 7.86 3.80
N ARG A 172 19.05 7.27 3.97
CA ARG A 172 18.72 5.92 3.49
C ARG A 172 17.30 5.77 2.96
N LEU A 173 16.38 6.71 3.25
CA LEU A 173 14.97 6.55 2.88
C LEU A 173 14.71 6.88 1.41
N VAL A 174 15.29 7.96 0.89
CA VAL A 174 15.01 8.44 -0.48
C VAL A 174 16.23 8.27 -1.39
N PHE A 175 17.43 8.45 -0.86
CA PHE A 175 18.71 8.28 -1.54
C PHE A 175 19.79 7.88 -0.52
N PHE A 176 20.87 7.25 -0.98
CA PHE A 176 22.04 6.95 -0.15
C PHE A 176 23.03 8.10 -0.14
N ARG A 177 23.85 8.17 0.91
CA ARG A 177 24.84 9.24 1.10
C ARG A 177 25.81 9.40 -0.07
N ASP A 178 26.20 8.31 -0.72
CA ASP A 178 27.12 8.30 -1.88
C ASP A 178 26.49 8.91 -3.16
N GLN A 179 25.16 9.04 -3.20
CA GLN A 179 24.43 9.68 -4.31
C GLN A 179 24.40 11.22 -4.18
N LEU A 180 24.80 11.79 -3.04
CA LEU A 180 24.80 13.24 -2.82
C LEU A 180 25.59 14.05 -3.86
N PRO A 181 26.80 13.66 -4.29
CA PRO A 181 27.53 14.39 -5.32
C PRO A 181 26.75 14.49 -6.64
N GLN A 182 26.07 13.40 -7.05
CA GLN A 182 25.25 13.39 -8.25
C GLN A 182 24.01 14.28 -8.08
N LEU A 183 23.32 14.18 -6.94
CA LEU A 183 22.16 15.05 -6.63
C LEU A 183 22.52 16.53 -6.61
N ARG A 184 23.71 16.90 -6.10
CA ARG A 184 24.21 18.28 -6.14
C ARG A 184 24.52 18.78 -7.55
N GLN A 185 24.87 17.90 -8.48
CA GLN A 185 24.98 18.28 -9.90
C GLN A 185 23.61 18.38 -10.55
N LYS A 186 22.72 17.43 -10.26
CA LYS A 186 21.33 17.45 -10.73
C LYS A 186 20.60 18.72 -10.28
N ALA A 187 20.86 19.19 -9.06
CA ALA A 187 20.36 20.46 -8.53
C ALA A 187 20.74 21.71 -9.35
N LYS A 188 21.81 21.64 -10.18
CA LYS A 188 22.29 22.75 -11.02
C LYS A 188 21.77 22.69 -12.45
N THR A 189 20.99 21.68 -12.78
CA THR A 189 20.32 21.59 -14.08
C THR A 189 19.13 22.56 -14.12
N PRO A 190 18.59 22.92 -15.30
CA PRO A 190 17.43 23.79 -15.38
C PRO A 190 16.20 23.30 -14.59
N TYR A 191 15.97 21.99 -14.55
CA TYR A 191 14.87 21.42 -13.75
C TYR A 191 15.23 21.36 -12.26
N GLY A 192 16.49 21.05 -11.91
CA GLY A 192 16.96 21.09 -10.52
C GLY A 192 16.84 22.48 -9.90
N GLU A 193 17.21 23.53 -10.63
CA GLU A 193 17.05 24.92 -10.21
C GLU A 193 15.57 25.29 -10.03
N ALA A 194 14.69 24.83 -10.93
CA ALA A 194 13.25 25.06 -10.81
C ALA A 194 12.64 24.36 -9.58
N ILE A 195 13.01 23.09 -9.33
CA ILE A 195 12.62 22.33 -8.14
C ILE A 195 13.06 23.05 -6.87
N LEU A 196 14.32 23.49 -6.78
CA LEU A 196 14.83 24.19 -5.60
C LEU A 196 14.21 25.58 -5.43
N THR A 197 13.91 26.28 -6.53
CA THR A 197 13.20 27.56 -6.49
C THR A 197 11.81 27.37 -5.90
N GLN A 198 11.09 26.35 -6.35
CA GLN A 198 9.76 26.02 -5.87
C GLN A 198 9.79 25.54 -4.41
N LEU A 199 10.76 24.71 -4.01
CA LEU A 199 10.97 24.33 -2.61
C LEU A 199 11.15 25.55 -1.70
N ASN A 200 12.03 26.47 -2.06
CA ASN A 200 12.27 27.68 -1.28
C ASN A 200 10.98 28.53 -1.17
N ARG A 201 10.17 28.62 -2.23
CA ARG A 201 8.87 29.29 -2.19
C ARG A 201 7.91 28.61 -1.21
N VAL A 202 7.78 27.30 -1.27
CA VAL A 202 6.85 26.54 -0.42
C VAL A 202 7.29 26.58 1.05
N LEU A 203 8.59 26.61 1.34
CA LEU A 203 9.10 26.74 2.71
C LEU A 203 8.73 28.09 3.37
N GLN A 204 8.46 29.13 2.57
CA GLN A 204 7.95 30.42 3.06
C GLN A 204 6.43 30.41 3.29
N GLY A 205 5.74 29.31 2.96
CA GLY A 205 4.31 29.13 3.13
C GLY A 205 3.85 29.00 4.58
N THR A 206 2.54 28.88 4.76
CA THR A 206 1.94 28.74 6.10
C THR A 206 2.22 27.36 6.69
N ILE A 207 2.64 27.34 7.96
CA ILE A 207 2.91 26.11 8.70
C ILE A 207 1.71 25.76 9.58
N TYR A 208 1.15 24.59 9.34
CA TYR A 208 0.05 23.99 10.08
C TYR A 208 0.59 22.86 10.98
N TYR A 209 0.41 23.02 12.29
CA TYR A 209 0.73 22.00 13.29
C TYR A 209 -0.47 21.08 13.58
N GLU A 210 -1.69 21.53 13.27
CA GLU A 210 -2.94 20.82 13.52
C GLU A 210 -3.90 20.94 12.32
N GLY A 211 -5.03 20.23 12.37
CA GLY A 211 -6.01 20.16 11.30
C GLY A 211 -5.79 18.98 10.36
N TYR A 212 -6.59 18.89 9.28
CA TYR A 212 -6.66 17.70 8.40
C TYR A 212 -5.44 17.47 7.50
N GLY A 213 -4.42 18.34 7.57
CA GLY A 213 -3.20 18.24 6.77
C GLY A 213 -2.05 19.02 7.42
N PRO A 214 -1.60 18.63 8.62
CA PRO A 214 -0.46 19.31 9.24
C PRO A 214 0.77 19.10 8.36
N ASN A 215 1.54 20.16 8.15
CA ASN A 215 2.69 20.17 7.24
C ASN A 215 4.00 20.55 7.96
N SER A 216 3.98 20.81 9.27
CA SER A 216 5.17 21.21 10.03
C SER A 216 6.32 20.19 9.93
N GLY A 217 6.00 18.89 9.98
CA GLY A 217 6.98 17.83 9.74
C GLY A 217 7.56 17.86 8.32
N TYR A 218 6.72 18.14 7.30
CA TYR A 218 7.18 18.25 5.92
C TYR A 218 8.07 19.47 5.71
N HIS A 219 7.78 20.62 6.34
CA HIS A 219 8.67 21.78 6.33
C HIS A 219 10.02 21.42 6.99
N GLY A 220 10.00 20.69 8.10
CA GLY A 220 11.23 20.16 8.72
C GLY A 220 12.07 19.34 7.74
N ALA A 221 11.44 18.42 7.00
CA ALA A 221 12.10 17.63 5.97
C ALA A 221 12.67 18.49 4.83
N GLY A 222 11.92 19.50 4.36
CA GLY A 222 12.39 20.42 3.31
C GLY A 222 13.60 21.25 3.72
N HIS A 223 13.63 21.76 4.96
CA HIS A 223 14.80 22.45 5.50
C HIS A 223 16.00 21.49 5.66
N CYS A 224 15.78 20.27 6.13
CA CYS A 224 16.82 19.24 6.20
C CYS A 224 17.37 18.85 4.83
N PHE A 225 16.52 18.83 3.81
CA PHE A 225 16.95 18.59 2.44
C PHE A 225 17.84 19.72 1.89
N LEU A 226 17.46 20.99 2.12
CA LEU A 226 18.31 22.12 1.76
C LEU A 226 19.66 22.10 2.51
N SER A 227 19.64 21.73 3.80
CA SER A 227 20.84 21.58 4.61
C SER A 227 21.82 20.57 4.01
N ILE A 228 21.38 19.36 3.69
CA ILE A 228 22.28 18.31 3.19
C ILE A 228 22.77 18.58 1.76
N LEU A 229 21.94 19.20 0.92
CA LEU A 229 22.32 19.59 -0.44
C LEU A 229 23.35 20.72 -0.45
N ASN A 230 23.14 21.76 0.36
CA ASN A 230 23.94 22.98 0.33
C ASN A 230 24.99 23.08 1.46
N GLU A 231 25.08 22.06 2.32
CA GLU A 231 25.91 22.08 3.54
C GLU A 231 25.57 23.27 4.46
N ASN A 232 24.27 23.62 4.53
CA ASN A 232 23.77 24.78 5.28
C ASN A 232 23.31 24.39 6.69
N GLN A 233 24.13 24.70 7.69
CA GLN A 233 23.83 24.45 9.10
C GLN A 233 22.59 25.21 9.60
N GLU A 234 22.30 26.41 9.09
CA GLU A 234 21.12 27.19 9.51
C GLU A 234 19.82 26.46 9.13
N SER A 235 19.77 25.87 7.93
CA SER A 235 18.63 25.06 7.52
C SER A 235 18.48 23.80 8.39
N ALA A 236 19.58 23.20 8.87
CA ALA A 236 19.49 22.07 9.81
C ALA A 236 18.87 22.48 11.15
N ILE A 237 19.21 23.67 11.65
CA ILE A 237 18.66 24.24 12.88
C ILE A 237 17.16 24.51 12.73
N GLN A 238 16.74 25.15 11.64
CA GLN A 238 15.32 25.36 11.34
C GLN A 238 14.55 24.04 11.23
N GLY A 239 15.16 23.04 10.56
CA GLY A 239 14.62 21.68 10.49
C GLY A 239 14.40 21.07 11.88
N TRP A 240 15.38 21.19 12.78
CA TRP A 240 15.26 20.73 14.16
C TRP A 240 14.14 21.45 14.93
N GLU A 241 14.07 22.77 14.87
CA GLU A 241 13.06 23.56 15.61
C GLU A 241 11.63 23.15 15.22
N LEU A 242 11.38 22.92 13.93
CA LEU A 242 10.09 22.46 13.42
C LEU A 242 9.77 21.04 13.87
N VAL A 243 10.75 20.14 13.81
CA VAL A 243 10.61 18.75 14.26
C VAL A 243 10.31 18.70 15.75
N GLN A 244 11.11 19.40 16.57
CA GLN A 244 10.93 19.48 18.01
C GLN A 244 9.52 19.97 18.38
N LYS A 245 9.10 21.10 17.81
CA LYS A 245 7.77 21.67 18.09
C LYS A 245 6.62 20.75 17.66
N THR A 246 6.81 20.00 16.57
CA THR A 246 5.83 19.00 16.11
C THR A 246 5.77 17.80 17.05
N MET A 247 6.91 17.33 17.57
CA MET A 247 6.97 16.25 18.56
C MET A 247 6.30 16.63 19.89
N GLU A 248 6.45 17.89 20.32
CA GLU A 248 5.82 18.44 21.53
C GLU A 248 4.29 18.55 21.41
N ASN A 249 3.76 18.71 20.19
CA ASN A 249 2.33 18.92 19.92
C ASN A 249 1.81 17.97 18.84
N PRO A 250 1.84 16.65 19.06
CA PRO A 250 1.52 15.70 18.02
C PRO A 250 0.00 15.72 17.70
N PRO A 251 -0.40 15.70 16.42
CA PRO A 251 -1.81 15.79 16.05
C PRO A 251 -2.68 14.68 16.68
N PRO A 252 -3.92 14.98 17.09
CA PRO A 252 -4.71 14.05 17.90
C PRO A 252 -5.26 12.86 17.10
N ARG A 253 -5.48 13.00 15.78
CA ARG A 253 -6.07 11.95 14.94
C ARG A 253 -5.00 11.17 14.19
N LEU A 254 -5.26 9.89 13.95
CA LEU A 254 -4.30 9.00 13.29
C LEU A 254 -3.88 9.48 11.90
N LEU A 255 -4.80 9.99 11.08
CA LEU A 255 -4.44 10.51 9.74
C LEU A 255 -3.49 11.70 9.82
N GLU A 256 -3.71 12.61 10.77
CA GLU A 256 -2.95 13.85 10.88
C GLU A 256 -1.57 13.55 11.45
N ARG A 257 -1.54 12.65 12.43
CA ARG A 257 -0.32 12.09 13.01
C ARG A 257 0.52 11.36 11.96
N SER A 258 -0.10 10.69 10.99
CA SER A 258 0.60 10.02 9.89
C SER A 258 1.43 11.02 9.06
N ASN A 259 0.90 12.21 8.78
CA ASN A 259 1.63 13.26 8.08
C ASN A 259 2.82 13.78 8.90
N ALA A 260 2.60 14.05 10.19
CA ALA A 260 3.65 14.51 11.09
C ALA A 260 4.80 13.49 11.21
N VAL A 261 4.46 12.21 11.39
CA VAL A 261 5.43 11.10 11.48
C VAL A 261 6.22 10.95 10.18
N THR A 262 5.54 11.01 9.03
CA THR A 262 6.18 10.94 7.71
C THR A 262 7.22 12.05 7.54
N GLY A 263 6.83 13.31 7.82
CA GLY A 263 7.73 14.44 7.73
C GLY A 263 8.92 14.37 8.71
N ILE A 264 8.68 13.97 9.96
CA ILE A 264 9.76 13.83 10.97
C ILE A 264 10.72 12.70 10.59
N ALA A 265 10.23 11.56 10.08
CA ALA A 265 11.09 10.46 9.63
C ALA A 265 12.02 10.91 8.48
N LEU A 266 11.50 11.67 7.52
CA LEU A 266 12.31 12.24 6.44
C LEU A 266 13.31 13.29 6.94
N ALA A 267 12.89 14.17 7.86
CA ALA A 267 13.77 15.15 8.47
C ALA A 267 14.91 14.48 9.25
N TYR A 268 14.60 13.44 10.02
CA TYR A 268 15.58 12.64 10.76
C TYR A 268 16.62 12.02 9.83
N ASP A 269 16.17 11.41 8.74
CA ASP A 269 17.05 10.79 7.76
C ASP A 269 18.01 11.79 7.09
N LEU A 270 17.48 12.96 6.71
CA LEU A 270 18.22 13.98 5.96
C LEU A 270 19.13 14.85 6.84
N CYS A 271 18.73 15.14 8.09
CA CYS A 271 19.52 15.92 9.03
C CYS A 271 20.39 15.07 9.97
N TYR A 272 20.39 13.74 9.85
CA TYR A 272 21.01 12.83 10.81
C TYR A 272 22.44 13.24 11.22
N SER A 273 23.29 13.57 10.24
CA SER A 273 24.68 13.96 10.48
C SER A 273 24.85 15.36 11.10
N SER A 274 23.84 16.21 10.98
CA SER A 274 23.85 17.59 11.48
C SER A 274 23.23 17.71 12.87
N TRP A 275 22.52 16.68 13.33
CA TRP A 275 21.91 16.63 14.66
C TRP A 275 22.82 15.97 15.70
N THR A 276 22.72 16.42 16.95
CA THR A 276 23.48 15.83 18.05
C THR A 276 22.99 14.41 18.37
N GLN A 277 23.77 13.69 19.18
CA GLN A 277 23.36 12.36 19.64
C GLN A 277 22.04 12.43 20.45
N GLU A 278 21.88 13.44 21.30
CA GLU A 278 20.68 13.65 22.11
C GLU A 278 19.47 13.93 21.22
N GLN A 279 19.62 14.75 20.18
CA GLN A 279 18.55 15.02 19.21
C GLN A 279 18.15 13.75 18.47
N ARG A 280 19.12 12.93 18.03
CA ARG A 280 18.85 11.65 17.37
C ARG A 280 18.15 10.66 18.30
N GLN A 281 18.57 10.59 19.56
CA GLN A 281 17.92 9.77 20.59
C GLN A 281 16.46 10.22 20.82
N GLN A 282 16.21 11.53 20.94
CA GLN A 282 14.86 12.07 21.14
C GLN A 282 13.92 11.69 20.00
N VAL A 283 14.37 11.85 18.75
CA VAL A 283 13.54 11.54 17.58
C VAL A 283 13.34 10.04 17.43
N THR A 284 14.37 9.22 17.66
CA THR A 284 14.26 7.76 17.65
C THR A 284 13.24 7.27 18.66
N HIS A 285 13.35 7.74 19.91
CA HIS A 285 12.43 7.43 20.98
C HIS A 285 10.98 7.81 20.61
N TRP A 286 10.81 9.02 20.08
CA TRP A 286 9.49 9.51 19.69
C TRP A 286 8.89 8.69 18.55
N LEU A 287 9.66 8.42 17.48
CA LEU A 287 9.23 7.60 16.34
C LEU A 287 8.88 6.18 16.78
N ALA A 288 9.68 5.55 17.63
CA ALA A 288 9.38 4.22 18.19
C ALA A 288 8.00 4.19 18.85
N MET A 289 7.67 5.20 19.66
CA MET A 289 6.35 5.32 20.30
C MET A 289 5.23 5.61 19.29
N GLN A 290 5.49 6.41 18.25
CA GLN A 290 4.49 6.68 17.21
C GLN A 290 4.20 5.45 16.36
N ILE A 291 5.22 4.63 16.05
CA ILE A 291 5.08 3.38 15.31
C ILE A 291 4.08 2.46 16.03
N VAL A 292 4.26 2.26 17.34
CA VAL A 292 3.33 1.46 18.16
C VAL A 292 1.92 2.01 18.09
N HIS A 293 1.74 3.32 18.21
CA HIS A 293 0.42 3.96 18.18
C HIS A 293 -0.26 3.84 16.81
N LEU A 294 0.47 4.09 15.72
CA LEU A 294 -0.04 3.97 14.35
C LEU A 294 -0.33 2.51 13.99
N VAL A 295 0.43 1.55 14.54
CA VAL A 295 0.23 0.12 14.33
C VAL A 295 -0.90 -0.45 15.18
N ASN A 296 -1.01 -0.08 16.45
CA ASN A 296 -2.09 -0.62 17.28
C ASN A 296 -3.42 0.08 17.06
N GLY A 297 -3.39 1.31 16.52
CA GLY A 297 -4.58 2.12 16.33
C GLY A 297 -5.09 2.74 17.62
N ASP A 298 -6.16 3.52 17.52
CA ASP A 298 -6.78 4.21 18.65
C ASP A 298 -8.30 3.94 18.62
N SER A 299 -9.13 4.90 19.03
CA SER A 299 -10.58 4.81 18.93
C SER A 299 -11.12 5.26 17.56
N PRO A 300 -12.31 4.79 17.14
CA PRO A 300 -12.98 5.30 15.94
C PRO A 300 -13.19 6.82 15.97
N SER A 301 -13.38 7.43 17.15
CA SER A 301 -13.53 8.88 17.30
C SER A 301 -12.24 9.65 16.99
N LYS A 302 -11.08 8.98 17.04
CA LYS A 302 -9.78 9.51 16.64
C LYS A 302 -9.31 8.99 15.28
N GLY A 303 -10.24 8.40 14.53
CA GLY A 303 -9.99 7.98 13.15
C GLY A 303 -9.47 6.57 12.98
N TRP A 304 -9.59 5.71 13.99
CA TRP A 304 -9.21 4.33 13.84
C TRP A 304 -10.20 3.55 12.96
N ASN A 305 -9.67 2.93 11.91
CA ASN A 305 -10.35 1.92 11.12
C ASN A 305 -9.34 0.85 10.69
N SER A 306 -9.41 -0.33 11.32
CA SER A 306 -8.55 -1.48 11.05
C SER A 306 -8.87 -2.26 9.77
N ASN A 307 -9.89 -1.85 9.00
CA ASN A 307 -10.23 -2.53 7.76
C ASN A 307 -9.09 -2.42 6.74
N ALA A 308 -8.73 -3.55 6.11
CA ALA A 308 -7.67 -3.61 5.11
C ALA A 308 -7.89 -2.64 3.95
N ALA A 309 -9.14 -2.38 3.57
CA ALA A 309 -9.48 -1.47 2.47
C ALA A 309 -9.62 0.00 2.89
N SER A 310 -9.32 0.37 4.14
CA SER A 310 -9.48 1.75 4.62
C SER A 310 -8.24 2.60 4.35
N ASN A 311 -8.47 3.81 3.85
CA ASN A 311 -7.43 4.82 3.70
C ASN A 311 -6.78 5.22 5.03
N TRP A 312 -7.53 5.22 6.14
CA TRP A 312 -6.98 5.51 7.46
C TRP A 312 -5.95 4.47 7.87
N ASN A 313 -6.24 3.19 7.62
CA ASN A 313 -5.28 2.12 7.86
C ASN A 313 -4.05 2.32 6.96
N ALA A 314 -4.25 2.51 5.65
CA ALA A 314 -3.13 2.66 4.72
C ALA A 314 -2.20 3.81 5.12
N ARG A 315 -2.74 4.98 5.46
CA ARG A 315 -1.95 6.15 5.87
C ARG A 315 -1.16 5.90 7.16
N ALA A 316 -1.83 5.37 8.19
CA ALA A 316 -1.18 5.09 9.47
C ALA A 316 -0.06 4.06 9.34
N ARG A 317 -0.31 2.97 8.60
CA ARG A 317 0.65 1.87 8.43
C ARG A 317 1.82 2.26 7.55
N SER A 318 1.58 3.05 6.51
CA SER A 318 2.65 3.55 5.65
C SER A 318 3.56 4.50 6.41
N ALA A 319 3.00 5.42 7.20
CA ALA A 319 3.79 6.30 8.06
C ALA A 319 4.58 5.52 9.13
N ALA A 320 3.98 4.48 9.73
CA ALA A 320 4.67 3.61 10.67
C ALA A 320 5.81 2.82 10.00
N LEU A 321 5.59 2.30 8.79
CA LEU A 321 6.61 1.58 8.03
C LEU A 321 7.79 2.51 7.71
N LEU A 322 7.54 3.69 7.16
CA LEU A 322 8.57 4.68 6.87
C LEU A 322 9.37 5.06 8.13
N ALA A 323 8.68 5.32 9.24
CA ALA A 323 9.31 5.63 10.51
C ALA A 323 10.18 4.47 11.03
N ALA A 324 9.71 3.23 10.91
CA ALA A 324 10.46 2.05 11.33
C ALA A 324 11.73 1.87 10.51
N LEU A 325 11.66 2.11 9.20
CA LEU A 325 12.83 2.08 8.31
C LEU A 325 13.82 3.21 8.63
N ALA A 326 13.33 4.38 9.05
CA ALA A 326 14.16 5.52 9.43
C ALA A 326 15.01 5.25 10.67
N ILE A 327 14.50 4.47 11.63
CA ILE A 327 15.19 4.14 12.89
C ILE A 327 15.71 2.70 12.93
N TRP A 328 15.72 2.01 11.79
CA TRP A 328 16.19 0.63 11.69
C TRP A 328 17.69 0.55 12.04
N GLN A 329 18.06 -0.38 12.92
CA GLN A 329 19.44 -0.52 13.42
C GLN A 329 20.01 0.73 14.12
N GLU A 330 19.15 1.55 14.75
CA GLU A 330 19.62 2.53 15.73
C GLU A 330 20.07 1.85 17.03
N PRO A 331 20.94 2.49 17.84
CA PRO A 331 21.40 1.94 19.10
C PRO A 331 20.27 1.68 20.08
N GLN A 332 20.43 0.61 20.86
CA GLN A 332 19.48 0.19 21.89
C GLN A 332 19.10 1.34 22.84
N GLU A 333 20.07 2.14 23.26
CA GLU A 333 19.88 3.27 24.18
C GLU A 333 18.99 4.38 23.61
N PHE A 334 18.73 4.39 22.30
CA PHE A 334 17.82 5.36 21.68
C PHE A 334 16.36 4.96 21.77
N PHE A 335 16.06 3.68 22.01
CA PHE A 335 14.70 3.17 22.10
C PHE A 335 14.10 3.40 23.50
N PRO A 336 12.77 3.57 23.60
CA PRO A 336 12.08 3.57 24.88
C PRO A 336 12.20 2.19 25.54
N HIS A 337 12.31 2.14 26.86
CA HIS A 337 12.19 0.88 27.60
C HIS A 337 10.79 0.79 28.23
N ASN A 338 9.91 0.00 27.62
CA ASN A 338 8.52 -0.18 28.06
C ASN A 338 7.92 -1.50 27.55
N GLN A 339 6.64 -1.75 27.81
CA GLN A 339 5.97 -3.02 27.44
C GLN A 339 5.99 -3.38 25.92
N PHE A 340 6.31 -2.44 25.04
CA PHE A 340 6.38 -2.64 23.58
C PHE A 340 7.80 -2.72 23.03
N TYR A 341 8.78 -2.25 23.80
CA TYR A 341 10.20 -2.25 23.48
C TYR A 341 10.99 -2.63 24.72
N GLN A 342 11.41 -3.88 24.75
CA GLN A 342 12.46 -4.35 25.64
C GLN A 342 13.81 -4.11 24.96
N ASP A 343 13.89 -4.45 23.67
CA ASP A 343 15.07 -4.33 22.82
C ASP A 343 14.74 -3.68 21.46
N SER A 344 15.76 -3.18 20.78
CA SER A 344 15.68 -2.54 19.45
C SER A 344 15.25 -3.53 18.38
N GLU A 345 15.47 -4.83 18.61
CA GLU A 345 14.95 -5.92 17.77
C GLU A 345 13.41 -5.98 17.76
N ASP A 346 12.72 -5.48 18.80
CA ASP A 346 11.25 -5.41 18.82
C ASP A 346 10.69 -4.51 17.70
N LEU A 347 11.50 -3.60 17.17
CA LEU A 347 11.15 -2.79 16.00
C LEU A 347 10.78 -3.67 14.79
N TRP A 348 11.42 -4.83 14.63
CA TRP A 348 11.14 -5.76 13.53
C TRP A 348 9.69 -6.22 13.54
N TYR A 349 9.15 -6.54 14.72
CA TYR A 349 7.75 -6.92 14.85
C TYR A 349 6.83 -5.81 14.33
N TRP A 350 7.07 -4.56 14.75
CA TRP A 350 6.23 -3.43 14.35
C TRP A 350 6.34 -3.12 12.85
N LEU A 351 7.54 -3.19 12.30
CA LEU A 351 7.81 -3.06 10.87
C LEU A 351 7.02 -4.12 10.08
N LYS A 352 7.12 -5.40 10.47
CA LYS A 352 6.42 -6.50 9.81
C LYS A 352 4.91 -6.40 9.91
N VAL A 353 4.36 -5.94 11.03
CA VAL A 353 2.91 -5.71 11.14
C VAL A 353 2.48 -4.57 10.22
N ALA A 354 3.25 -3.48 10.11
CA ALA A 354 2.95 -2.40 9.17
C ALA A 354 3.01 -2.88 7.70
N GLU A 355 4.07 -3.60 7.34
CA GLU A 355 4.27 -4.24 6.03
C GLU A 355 3.05 -5.07 5.61
N ARG A 356 2.64 -6.03 6.45
CA ARG A 356 1.52 -6.93 6.16
C ARG A 356 0.18 -6.22 6.04
N ASN A 357 -0.02 -5.12 6.76
CA ASN A 357 -1.24 -4.32 6.59
C ASN A 357 -1.26 -3.56 5.26
N ILE A 358 -0.09 -3.13 4.78
CA ILE A 358 0.07 -2.50 3.46
C ILE A 358 -0.16 -3.51 2.35
N GLU A 359 0.38 -4.74 2.46
CA GLU A 359 0.07 -5.83 1.51
C GLU A 359 -1.43 -6.06 1.41
N ARG A 360 -2.11 -6.16 2.56
CA ARG A 360 -3.57 -6.30 2.59
C ARG A 360 -4.28 -5.10 1.96
N TYR A 361 -3.81 -3.87 2.17
CA TYR A 361 -4.37 -2.71 1.50
C TYR A 361 -4.23 -2.79 -0.03
N ILE A 362 -3.05 -3.12 -0.54
CA ILE A 362 -2.80 -3.27 -1.98
C ILE A 362 -3.67 -4.38 -2.57
N GLN A 363 -3.85 -5.49 -1.84
CA GLN A 363 -4.67 -6.61 -2.32
C GLN A 363 -6.18 -6.32 -2.33
N PHE A 364 -6.70 -5.66 -1.29
CA PHE A 364 -8.14 -5.49 -1.08
C PHE A 364 -8.68 -4.12 -1.49
N ALA A 365 -7.92 -3.05 -1.31
CA ALA A 365 -8.36 -1.69 -1.61
C ALA A 365 -8.17 -1.34 -3.08
N LEU A 366 -7.05 -1.76 -3.67
CA LEU A 366 -6.64 -1.42 -5.02
C LEU A 366 -7.04 -2.53 -6.01
N GLY A 367 -7.37 -2.12 -7.23
CA GLY A 367 -7.60 -3.02 -8.35
C GLY A 367 -6.31 -3.45 -9.04
N ASP A 368 -6.44 -4.29 -10.05
CA ASP A 368 -5.33 -4.80 -10.87
C ASP A 368 -4.66 -3.72 -11.73
N ARG A 369 -5.32 -2.55 -11.88
CA ARG A 369 -4.76 -1.30 -12.44
C ARG A 369 -4.81 -0.16 -11.42
N THR A 370 -4.69 -0.49 -10.14
CA THR A 370 -4.61 0.44 -9.00
C THR A 370 -5.88 1.28 -8.75
N PHE A 371 -7.00 1.06 -9.44
CA PHE A 371 -8.21 1.83 -9.14
C PHE A 371 -8.69 1.51 -7.71
N GLY A 372 -8.93 2.55 -6.90
CA GLY A 372 -9.17 2.35 -5.48
C GLY A 372 -10.65 2.25 -5.10
N THR A 373 -10.94 1.34 -4.16
CA THR A 373 -12.30 1.02 -3.72
C THR A 373 -13.04 2.21 -3.09
N GLU A 374 -12.31 3.13 -2.44
CA GLU A 374 -12.89 4.31 -1.76
C GLU A 374 -13.03 5.54 -2.68
N GLY A 375 -12.64 5.42 -3.95
CA GLY A 375 -12.61 6.52 -4.93
C GLY A 375 -11.32 7.34 -4.88
N ASP A 376 -11.23 8.35 -5.73
CA ASP A 376 -9.96 8.99 -6.06
C ASP A 376 -9.32 9.74 -4.90
N LEU A 377 -10.09 10.54 -4.14
CA LEU A 377 -9.53 11.28 -2.99
C LEU A 377 -8.91 10.33 -1.98
N TYR A 378 -9.65 9.32 -1.52
CA TYR A 378 -9.14 8.46 -0.46
C TYR A 378 -8.00 7.56 -0.92
N THR A 379 -7.97 7.22 -2.21
CA THR A 379 -6.86 6.50 -2.83
C THR A 379 -5.61 7.37 -2.90
N ARG A 380 -5.70 8.60 -3.44
CA ARG A 380 -4.53 9.50 -3.50
C ARG A 380 -3.96 9.81 -2.11
N GLU A 381 -4.81 10.00 -1.11
CA GLU A 381 -4.37 10.30 0.26
C GLU A 381 -3.62 9.12 0.89
N SER A 382 -4.01 7.89 0.57
CA SER A 382 -3.23 6.71 0.95
C SER A 382 -1.90 6.65 0.20
N LEU A 383 -1.90 6.93 -1.10
CA LEU A 383 -0.70 6.90 -1.93
C LEU A 383 0.35 7.93 -1.50
N TYR A 384 -0.06 9.12 -1.03
CA TYR A 384 0.87 10.14 -0.51
C TYR A 384 1.69 9.68 0.69
N GLN A 385 1.21 8.71 1.49
CA GLN A 385 2.02 8.11 2.55
C GLN A 385 2.66 6.80 2.11
N LEU A 386 1.99 6.04 1.24
CA LEU A 386 2.46 4.74 0.77
C LEU A 386 3.70 4.83 -0.11
N LEU A 387 3.74 5.74 -1.09
CA LEU A 387 4.85 5.85 -2.04
C LEU A 387 6.20 6.15 -1.34
N PRO A 388 6.30 7.14 -0.42
CA PRO A 388 7.45 7.29 0.46
C PRO A 388 7.91 6.01 1.16
N ALA A 389 6.95 5.26 1.72
CA ALA A 389 7.24 4.04 2.46
C ALA A 389 7.74 2.92 1.55
N LEU A 390 7.20 2.78 0.33
CA LEU A 390 7.64 1.79 -0.64
C LEU A 390 9.07 2.08 -1.14
N GLN A 391 9.38 3.33 -1.46
CA GLN A 391 10.74 3.72 -1.83
C GLN A 391 11.75 3.44 -0.72
N ALA A 392 11.41 3.80 0.51
CA ALA A 392 12.26 3.51 1.65
C ALA A 392 12.43 2.00 1.89
N TYR A 393 11.37 1.22 1.69
CA TYR A 393 11.40 -0.24 1.86
C TYR A 393 12.34 -0.89 0.83
N GLU A 394 12.25 -0.45 -0.43
CA GLU A 394 13.15 -0.86 -1.51
C GLU A 394 14.61 -0.62 -1.12
N ARG A 395 14.94 0.57 -0.63
CA ARG A 395 16.31 0.97 -0.29
C ARG A 395 16.85 0.33 0.99
N VAL A 396 16.03 0.22 2.03
CA VAL A 396 16.48 -0.23 3.34
C VAL A 396 16.43 -1.76 3.48
N LEU A 397 15.53 -2.43 2.74
CA LEU A 397 15.32 -3.88 2.83
C LEU A 397 15.57 -4.62 1.51
N GLY A 398 15.87 -3.93 0.42
CA GLY A 398 16.26 -4.56 -0.84
C GLY A 398 15.11 -5.28 -1.53
N LYS A 399 13.90 -4.74 -1.43
CA LYS A 399 12.68 -5.41 -1.87
C LYS A 399 11.71 -4.44 -2.56
N ASP A 400 11.34 -4.76 -3.78
CA ASP A 400 10.50 -3.96 -4.65
C ASP A 400 9.03 -4.43 -4.63
N TRP A 401 8.13 -3.48 -4.40
CA TRP A 401 6.68 -3.70 -4.38
C TRP A 401 5.98 -3.33 -5.68
N VAL A 402 6.67 -2.56 -6.53
CA VAL A 402 6.07 -1.89 -7.67
C VAL A 402 6.22 -2.70 -8.95
N SER A 403 7.41 -3.23 -9.23
CA SER A 403 7.62 -3.99 -10.47
C SER A 403 6.74 -5.24 -10.51
N GLU A 404 6.28 -5.56 -11.72
CA GLU A 404 5.60 -6.83 -12.03
C GLU A 404 4.33 -7.07 -11.19
N GLY A 405 3.53 -6.04 -10.97
CA GLY A 405 2.28 -6.17 -10.20
C GLY A 405 1.34 -4.98 -10.33
N LYS A 406 0.28 -4.95 -9.52
CA LYS A 406 -0.78 -3.92 -9.56
C LYS A 406 -0.28 -2.50 -9.30
N MET A 407 0.87 -2.38 -8.64
CA MET A 407 1.45 -1.11 -8.23
C MET A 407 2.18 -0.39 -9.37
N GLU A 408 2.58 -1.08 -10.44
CA GLU A 408 3.17 -0.43 -11.63
C GLU A 408 2.20 0.57 -12.29
N TRP A 409 0.89 0.41 -12.05
CA TRP A 409 -0.19 1.20 -12.65
C TRP A 409 -0.57 2.45 -11.85
N ILE A 410 0.11 2.75 -10.72
CA ILE A 410 -0.24 3.89 -9.86
C ILE A 410 -0.29 5.20 -10.64
N LEU A 411 0.75 5.55 -11.38
CA LEU A 411 0.76 6.76 -12.19
C LEU A 411 0.05 6.56 -13.54
N PRO A 412 0.30 5.47 -14.29
CA PRO A 412 -0.42 5.17 -15.54
C PRO A 412 -1.93 5.31 -15.49
N HIS A 413 -2.59 4.75 -14.47
CA HIS A 413 -4.06 4.74 -14.45
C HIS A 413 -4.65 6.14 -14.27
N TYR A 414 -3.95 7.03 -13.56
CA TYR A 414 -4.35 8.43 -13.45
C TYR A 414 -4.02 9.21 -14.71
N LEU A 415 -2.82 9.02 -15.28
CA LEU A 415 -2.43 9.62 -16.55
C LEU A 415 -3.50 9.36 -17.62
N MET A 416 -3.95 8.10 -17.76
CA MET A 416 -5.02 7.67 -18.68
C MET A 416 -6.32 8.47 -18.56
N ARG A 417 -6.56 9.11 -17.41
CA ARG A 417 -7.78 9.85 -17.07
C ARG A 417 -7.56 11.36 -16.96
N MET A 418 -6.33 11.84 -17.11
CA MET A 418 -6.01 13.25 -16.98
C MET A 418 -6.33 14.01 -18.26
N VAL A 419 -7.09 15.09 -18.13
CA VAL A 419 -7.34 16.09 -19.19
C VAL A 419 -7.00 17.49 -18.68
N ASN A 420 -6.65 18.37 -19.61
CA ASN A 420 -6.47 19.79 -19.34
C ASN A 420 -7.83 20.50 -19.31
N GLN A 421 -8.09 21.24 -18.24
CA GLN A 421 -9.27 22.07 -18.02
C GLN A 421 -8.84 23.37 -17.34
N ASP A 422 -9.17 24.52 -17.94
CA ASP A 422 -8.84 25.85 -17.39
C ASP A 422 -7.34 26.04 -17.09
N ASN A 423 -6.47 25.44 -17.91
CA ASN A 423 -5.01 25.38 -17.73
C ASN A 423 -4.54 24.52 -16.54
N GLU A 424 -5.42 23.74 -15.94
CA GLU A 424 -5.10 22.77 -14.89
C GLU A 424 -5.33 21.34 -15.38
N VAL A 425 -4.52 20.41 -14.92
CA VAL A 425 -4.78 18.98 -15.14
C VAL A 425 -5.78 18.48 -14.12
N LYS A 426 -6.86 17.85 -14.59
CA LYS A 426 -7.91 17.27 -13.74
C LYS A 426 -8.27 15.86 -14.18
N VAL A 427 -8.89 15.13 -13.27
CA VAL A 427 -9.34 13.74 -13.47
C VAL A 427 -10.86 13.66 -13.28
N PRO A 428 -11.60 12.95 -14.15
CA PRO A 428 -12.98 12.58 -13.90
C PRO A 428 -13.08 11.65 -12.68
N THR A 429 -13.48 12.22 -11.53
CA THR A 429 -13.39 11.54 -10.24
C THR A 429 -14.61 10.71 -9.84
N TYR A 430 -14.35 9.72 -8.98
CA TYR A 430 -15.28 8.81 -8.33
C TYR A 430 -15.10 8.82 -6.81
N GLY A 431 -16.15 8.39 -6.10
CA GLY A 431 -16.18 8.42 -4.65
C GLY A 431 -16.43 9.81 -4.04
N ARG A 432 -16.13 9.93 -2.75
CA ARG A 432 -16.46 11.10 -1.94
C ARG A 432 -15.50 12.28 -2.22
N HIS A 433 -16.00 13.50 -2.05
CA HIS A 433 -15.31 14.80 -2.18
C HIS A 433 -14.79 15.15 -3.59
N ARG A 434 -14.62 14.16 -4.48
CA ARG A 434 -14.34 14.35 -5.91
C ARG A 434 -13.06 15.09 -6.24
N LEU A 435 -12.07 14.96 -5.36
CA LEU A 435 -10.73 15.48 -5.58
C LEU A 435 -9.87 14.38 -6.21
N GLY A 436 -9.25 14.70 -7.35
CA GLY A 436 -8.31 13.83 -8.05
C GLY A 436 -6.87 14.05 -7.57
N PRO A 437 -5.90 13.25 -8.01
CA PRO A 437 -4.50 13.53 -7.74
C PRO A 437 -4.04 14.78 -8.49
N ASP A 438 -2.92 15.33 -8.04
CA ASP A 438 -2.20 16.45 -8.63
C ASP A 438 -0.75 16.04 -8.93
N GLY A 439 0.08 17.01 -9.32
CA GLY A 439 1.50 16.77 -9.62
C GLY A 439 2.30 16.19 -8.45
N SER A 440 1.85 16.36 -7.20
CA SER A 440 2.53 15.81 -6.02
C SER A 440 2.58 14.28 -6.07
N LEU A 441 1.51 13.65 -6.57
CA LEU A 441 1.49 12.20 -6.71
C LEU A 441 2.57 11.70 -7.68
N PHE A 442 2.83 12.45 -8.76
CA PHE A 442 3.89 12.12 -9.72
C PHE A 442 5.27 12.38 -9.12
N ALA A 443 5.47 13.50 -8.42
CA ALA A 443 6.72 13.81 -7.73
C ALA A 443 7.12 12.67 -6.78
N LEU A 444 6.18 12.18 -5.97
CA LEU A 444 6.38 11.06 -5.04
C LEU A 444 6.49 9.69 -5.75
N GLY A 445 5.87 9.53 -6.91
CA GLY A 445 5.78 8.25 -7.61
C GLY A 445 6.92 7.96 -8.59
N PHE A 446 7.60 8.98 -9.13
CA PHE A 446 8.70 8.80 -10.08
C PHE A 446 9.81 7.87 -9.56
N PRO A 447 10.28 7.96 -8.31
CA PRO A 447 11.36 7.10 -7.83
C PRO A 447 11.07 5.61 -7.82
N VAL A 448 9.79 5.22 -7.84
CA VAL A 448 9.36 3.81 -7.74
C VAL A 448 8.59 3.34 -8.98
N THR A 449 8.46 4.16 -10.01
CA THR A 449 7.68 3.80 -11.21
C THR A 449 8.47 2.87 -12.14
N SER A 450 7.76 2.03 -12.90
CA SER A 450 8.40 1.16 -13.88
C SER A 450 8.95 1.95 -15.07
N ASP A 451 10.18 1.64 -15.47
CA ASP A 451 10.85 2.18 -16.67
C ASP A 451 9.98 2.07 -17.93
N ARG A 452 9.10 1.05 -18.01
CA ARG A 452 8.18 0.85 -19.13
C ARG A 452 7.30 2.07 -19.39
N PHE A 453 6.87 2.76 -18.34
CA PHE A 453 5.93 3.88 -18.44
C PHE A 453 6.61 5.25 -18.39
N LEU A 454 7.87 5.27 -17.97
CA LEU A 454 8.61 6.49 -17.70
C LEU A 454 8.61 7.47 -18.89
N PRO A 455 8.83 7.06 -20.16
CA PRO A 455 8.83 8.00 -21.28
C PRO A 455 7.50 8.76 -21.46
N ALA A 456 6.36 8.10 -21.23
CA ALA A 456 5.05 8.74 -21.35
C ALA A 456 4.68 9.56 -20.10
N LEU A 457 5.10 9.10 -18.92
CA LEU A 457 4.92 9.85 -17.68
C LEU A 457 5.69 11.17 -17.71
N VAL A 458 6.96 11.16 -18.15
CA VAL A 458 7.78 12.36 -18.31
C VAL A 458 7.20 13.27 -19.40
N TRP A 459 6.81 12.70 -20.56
CA TRP A 459 6.17 13.46 -21.64
C TRP A 459 4.97 14.28 -21.14
N PHE A 460 4.11 13.66 -20.31
CA PHE A 460 2.95 14.36 -19.77
C PHE A 460 3.33 15.33 -18.65
N PHE A 461 4.21 14.90 -17.74
CA PHE A 461 4.61 15.68 -16.58
C PHE A 461 5.33 16.98 -16.98
N ASP A 462 6.26 16.94 -17.94
CA ASP A 462 7.04 18.12 -18.31
C ASP A 462 6.15 19.23 -18.90
N ARG A 463 5.16 18.84 -19.70
CA ARG A 463 4.16 19.72 -20.34
C ARG A 463 3.21 20.41 -19.38
N HIS A 464 3.02 19.88 -18.16
CA HIS A 464 2.04 20.42 -17.21
C HIS A 464 2.69 20.98 -15.96
N TRP A 465 3.69 20.27 -15.42
CA TRP A 465 4.33 20.63 -14.16
C TRP A 465 5.85 20.86 -14.28
N GLY A 466 6.51 20.35 -15.34
CA GLY A 466 7.95 20.53 -15.55
C GLY A 466 8.32 21.83 -16.26
N LEU A 467 9.38 21.79 -17.07
CA LEU A 467 9.98 22.97 -17.72
C LEU A 467 9.05 23.62 -18.75
N GLU A 468 8.28 22.81 -19.48
CA GLU A 468 7.29 23.27 -20.46
C GLU A 468 5.98 23.74 -19.80
N GLY A 469 5.72 23.32 -18.55
CA GLY A 469 4.52 23.61 -17.78
C GLY A 469 4.65 24.77 -16.78
N ASP A 470 4.05 24.60 -15.60
CA ASP A 470 4.05 25.61 -14.53
C ASP A 470 5.36 25.68 -13.71
N ARG A 471 6.32 24.79 -14.00
CA ARG A 471 7.64 24.69 -13.36
C ARG A 471 7.57 24.43 -11.85
N THR A 472 6.45 23.92 -11.35
CA THR A 472 6.31 23.49 -9.95
C THR A 472 6.92 22.12 -9.69
N PHE A 473 7.13 21.32 -10.73
CA PHE A 473 7.54 19.92 -10.64
C PHE A 473 6.65 19.12 -9.68
N GLY A 474 5.36 19.46 -9.64
CA GLY A 474 4.36 18.80 -8.80
C GLY A 474 4.45 19.16 -7.31
N ILE A 475 5.37 20.02 -6.89
CA ILE A 475 5.56 20.39 -5.48
C ILE A 475 4.40 21.28 -5.04
N HIS A 476 3.48 20.74 -4.25
CA HIS A 476 2.30 21.45 -3.76
C HIS A 476 2.64 22.40 -2.59
N GLU A 477 1.84 23.46 -2.40
CA GLU A 477 2.08 24.57 -1.46
C GLU A 477 2.14 24.19 0.03
N HIS A 478 1.84 22.93 0.37
CA HIS A 478 1.80 22.44 1.74
C HIS A 478 2.67 21.19 1.93
N THR A 479 3.45 20.81 0.92
CA THR A 479 4.19 19.55 0.89
C THR A 479 5.62 19.77 0.39
N PRO A 480 6.43 20.61 1.06
CA PRO A 480 7.80 20.88 0.62
C PRO A 480 8.68 19.61 0.49
N HIS A 481 8.33 18.54 1.20
CA HIS A 481 9.00 17.24 1.04
C HIS A 481 8.90 16.64 -0.37
N ASP A 482 7.92 17.04 -1.19
CA ASP A 482 7.76 16.57 -2.58
C ASP A 482 9.01 16.90 -3.41
N ALA A 483 9.69 18.01 -3.08
CA ALA A 483 10.92 18.43 -3.77
C ALA A 483 12.06 17.41 -3.64
N ILE A 484 12.08 16.64 -2.54
CA ILE A 484 13.08 15.58 -2.32
C ILE A 484 12.87 14.50 -3.39
N TYR A 485 11.63 14.05 -3.54
CA TYR A 485 11.26 12.99 -4.49
C TYR A 485 11.32 13.47 -5.93
N ALA A 486 10.90 14.70 -6.21
CA ALA A 486 11.03 15.31 -7.53
C ALA A 486 12.50 15.39 -7.96
N LEU A 487 13.40 15.89 -7.11
CA LEU A 487 14.82 15.99 -7.48
C LEU A 487 15.49 14.62 -7.61
N VAL A 488 15.15 13.67 -6.73
CA VAL A 488 15.76 12.33 -6.78
C VAL A 488 15.24 11.53 -7.98
N GLY A 489 13.91 11.49 -8.16
CA GLY A 489 13.23 10.61 -9.10
C GLY A 489 13.09 11.14 -10.52
N TYR A 490 13.09 12.46 -10.75
CA TYR A 490 12.92 12.99 -12.10
C TYR A 490 14.07 12.54 -13.02
N PRO A 491 13.85 11.84 -14.14
CA PRO A 491 14.95 11.25 -14.90
C PRO A 491 15.77 12.30 -15.65
N ASP A 492 17.09 12.07 -15.73
CA ASP A 492 18.01 12.98 -16.42
C ASP A 492 17.98 12.78 -17.95
N ASP A 493 17.87 11.53 -18.42
CA ASP A 493 18.04 11.13 -19.83
C ASP A 493 16.94 10.16 -20.29
N VAL A 494 15.67 10.59 -20.25
CA VAL A 494 14.56 9.82 -20.82
C VAL A 494 14.08 10.46 -22.11
N ALA A 495 14.11 9.67 -23.20
CA ALA A 495 13.51 10.08 -24.46
C ALA A 495 11.98 10.05 -24.34
N GLU A 496 11.37 11.20 -24.10
CA GLU A 496 9.92 11.34 -24.00
C GLU A 496 9.18 10.73 -25.19
N GLN A 497 8.07 10.06 -24.90
CA GLN A 497 7.20 9.48 -25.94
C GLN A 497 5.76 9.85 -25.68
N ASN A 498 5.02 10.10 -26.76
CA ASN A 498 3.59 10.29 -26.65
C ASN A 498 2.96 9.04 -25.99
N PRO A 499 2.07 9.19 -25.00
CA PRO A 499 1.45 8.07 -24.30
C PRO A 499 0.80 7.02 -25.22
N VAL A 500 0.35 7.38 -26.44
CA VAL A 500 -0.22 6.41 -27.40
C VAL A 500 0.77 5.33 -27.86
N GLU A 501 2.08 5.59 -27.78
CA GLU A 501 3.12 4.64 -28.16
C GLU A 501 3.41 3.62 -27.05
N ILE A 502 2.93 3.88 -25.83
CA ILE A 502 3.20 3.07 -24.63
C ILE A 502 1.92 2.45 -24.06
N PHE A 503 0.81 3.19 -24.07
CA PHE A 503 -0.48 2.77 -23.54
C PHE A 503 -1.48 2.51 -24.66
N ASP A 504 -2.34 1.54 -24.43
CA ASP A 504 -3.61 1.48 -25.15
C ASP A 504 -4.48 2.70 -24.78
N ARG A 505 -5.37 3.09 -25.69
CA ARG A 505 -6.38 4.14 -25.45
C ARG A 505 -7.54 3.68 -24.55
N VAL A 506 -7.51 2.43 -24.11
CA VAL A 506 -8.51 1.83 -23.22
C VAL A 506 -7.79 1.27 -22.01
N LEU A 507 -8.25 1.65 -20.81
CA LEU A 507 -7.79 1.09 -19.54
C LEU A 507 -8.93 0.29 -18.92
N VAL A 508 -8.63 -0.95 -18.52
CA VAL A 508 -9.56 -1.81 -17.79
C VAL A 508 -8.91 -2.25 -16.49
N ASP A 509 -9.50 -1.82 -15.37
CA ASP A 509 -9.28 -2.45 -14.07
C ASP A 509 -10.35 -3.54 -13.91
N GLU A 510 -10.00 -4.78 -14.21
CA GLU A 510 -10.94 -5.90 -14.21
C GLU A 510 -11.45 -6.20 -12.80
N GLN A 511 -10.58 -6.05 -11.80
CA GLN A 511 -10.86 -6.38 -10.41
C GLN A 511 -11.95 -5.44 -9.85
N LYS A 512 -11.81 -4.12 -10.05
CA LYS A 512 -12.82 -3.15 -9.63
C LYS A 512 -13.91 -2.94 -10.67
N GLN A 513 -13.73 -3.47 -11.88
CA GLN A 513 -14.61 -3.25 -13.03
C GLN A 513 -14.75 -1.76 -13.33
N PHE A 514 -13.61 -1.12 -13.56
CA PHE A 514 -13.52 0.28 -13.95
C PHE A 514 -12.92 0.38 -15.35
N TYR A 515 -13.62 1.08 -16.24
CA TYR A 515 -13.30 1.15 -17.67
C TYR A 515 -13.10 2.61 -18.05
N VAL A 516 -12.01 2.90 -18.76
CA VAL A 516 -11.68 4.22 -19.27
C VAL A 516 -11.42 4.12 -20.77
N PHE A 517 -11.96 5.06 -21.53
CA PHE A 517 -11.84 5.16 -22.97
C PHE A 517 -11.37 6.57 -23.34
N ARG A 518 -10.29 6.67 -24.12
CA ARG A 518 -9.69 7.93 -24.55
C ARG A 518 -9.59 7.98 -26.06
N ASN A 519 -9.89 9.11 -26.70
CA ASN A 519 -9.80 9.21 -28.17
C ASN A 519 -8.36 9.40 -28.68
N GLN A 520 -7.55 10.20 -28.00
CA GLN A 520 -6.22 10.62 -28.48
C GLN A 520 -5.36 11.20 -27.33
N TRP A 521 -4.10 11.53 -27.61
CA TRP A 521 -3.15 12.16 -26.69
C TRP A 521 -2.53 13.38 -27.34
N GLN A 522 -3.25 14.50 -27.38
CA GLN A 522 -2.86 15.67 -28.14
C GLN A 522 -2.91 16.94 -27.30
N ASP A 523 -4.09 17.35 -26.85
CA ASP A 523 -4.29 18.63 -26.17
C ASP A 523 -5.62 18.68 -25.39
N LYS A 524 -6.11 19.89 -25.09
CA LYS A 524 -7.40 20.10 -24.40
C LYS A 524 -8.61 19.50 -25.14
N ASN A 525 -8.49 19.16 -26.42
CA ASN A 525 -9.55 18.54 -27.21
C ASN A 525 -9.65 17.03 -27.00
N ASP A 526 -8.75 16.45 -26.21
CA ASP A 526 -8.79 15.04 -25.85
C ASP A 526 -10.09 14.73 -25.08
N PHE A 527 -10.76 13.65 -25.49
CA PHE A 527 -11.93 13.11 -24.84
C PHE A 527 -11.55 11.93 -23.96
N ILE A 528 -12.09 11.94 -22.75
CA ILE A 528 -12.06 10.81 -21.82
C ILE A 528 -13.47 10.50 -21.38
N THR A 529 -13.80 9.22 -21.45
CA THR A 529 -15.00 8.70 -20.81
C THR A 529 -14.65 7.54 -19.91
N SER A 530 -15.44 7.36 -18.86
CA SER A 530 -15.22 6.25 -17.94
C SER A 530 -16.53 5.76 -17.35
N ILE A 531 -16.58 4.49 -16.96
CA ILE A 531 -17.70 3.90 -16.23
C ILE A 531 -17.19 2.96 -15.14
N TYR A 532 -17.82 3.03 -13.96
CA TYR A 532 -17.44 2.22 -12.79
C TYR A 532 -18.57 1.27 -12.39
N LEU A 533 -18.34 -0.04 -12.50
CA LEU A 533 -19.33 -1.08 -12.20
C LEU A 533 -19.25 -1.58 -10.76
N LYS A 534 -18.11 -1.34 -10.09
CA LYS A 534 -17.90 -1.62 -8.67
C LYS A 534 -17.91 -3.13 -8.36
N GLY A 535 -17.14 -3.89 -9.13
CA GLY A 535 -17.14 -5.36 -9.13
C GLY A 535 -16.86 -6.01 -7.76
N GLU A 536 -15.92 -5.44 -6.99
CA GLU A 536 -15.44 -6.00 -5.72
C GLU A 536 -15.95 -5.31 -4.44
N SER A 537 -17.04 -4.52 -4.50
CA SER A 537 -17.56 -3.79 -3.31
C SER A 537 -18.25 -4.66 -2.25
N ARG A 538 -17.82 -5.92 -2.08
CA ARG A 538 -18.27 -6.77 -0.97
C ARG A 538 -17.50 -6.51 0.33
N ASN A 539 -16.42 -5.71 0.29
CA ASN A 539 -15.65 -5.36 1.48
C ASN A 539 -16.42 -4.37 2.36
N THR A 540 -17.10 -4.90 3.39
CA THR A 540 -17.77 -4.10 4.41
C THR A 540 -16.73 -3.45 5.31
N GLY A 541 -16.67 -2.11 5.36
CA GLY A 541 -15.85 -1.37 6.34
C GLY A 541 -14.88 -0.34 5.75
N SER A 542 -14.87 -0.12 4.44
CA SER A 542 -14.26 1.06 3.81
C SER A 542 -15.33 2.09 3.40
N TRP A 543 -14.92 3.33 3.13
CA TRP A 543 -15.79 4.35 2.56
C TRP A 543 -16.22 3.93 1.16
N SER A 544 -17.52 3.78 0.95
CA SER A 544 -18.04 3.33 -0.33
C SER A 544 -19.21 4.23 -0.76
N PHE A 545 -19.15 4.75 -1.98
CA PHE A 545 -20.13 5.68 -2.52
C PHE A 545 -21.21 4.93 -3.34
N PRO A 546 -22.42 5.48 -3.56
CA PRO A 546 -23.48 4.79 -4.29
C PRO A 546 -23.37 4.90 -5.83
N ASP A 547 -22.15 4.80 -6.36
CA ASP A 547 -21.73 5.13 -7.73
C ASP A 547 -21.62 3.91 -8.67
N ALA A 548 -22.15 2.75 -8.27
CA ALA A 548 -22.19 1.58 -9.15
C ALA A 548 -23.03 1.84 -10.42
N GLY A 549 -22.36 1.72 -11.57
CA GLY A 549 -22.87 2.02 -12.91
C GLY A 549 -22.73 3.48 -13.34
N SER A 550 -22.01 4.31 -12.56
CA SER A 550 -21.84 5.74 -12.82
C SER A 550 -20.77 6.00 -13.87
N PHE A 551 -20.98 7.02 -14.71
CA PHE A 551 -20.07 7.38 -15.81
C PHE A 551 -19.66 8.85 -15.78
N ARG A 552 -18.57 9.15 -16.49
CA ARG A 552 -18.05 10.51 -16.73
C ARG A 552 -17.77 10.70 -18.21
N ILE A 553 -17.95 11.91 -18.72
CA ILE A 553 -17.62 12.31 -20.11
C ILE A 553 -17.01 13.71 -20.06
N TRP A 554 -15.71 13.80 -20.33
CA TRP A 554 -14.94 15.04 -20.31
C TRP A 554 -14.19 15.17 -21.65
N GLY A 555 -14.04 16.38 -22.17
CA GLY A 555 -13.31 16.64 -23.41
C GLY A 555 -13.67 17.97 -24.05
N LEU A 556 -12.90 18.39 -25.07
CA LEU A 556 -13.00 19.74 -25.67
C LEU A 556 -12.79 20.87 -24.66
N GLY A 557 -11.98 20.62 -23.63
CA GLY A 557 -11.78 21.54 -22.49
C GLY A 557 -12.98 21.64 -21.54
N GLU A 558 -14.01 20.79 -21.70
CA GLU A 558 -15.29 20.90 -20.99
C GLU A 558 -15.67 19.62 -20.23
N GLN A 559 -16.57 19.77 -19.26
CA GLN A 559 -17.11 18.70 -18.42
C GLN A 559 -18.58 18.40 -18.80
N TRP A 560 -18.81 17.41 -19.67
CA TRP A 560 -20.14 17.12 -20.22
C TRP A 560 -21.02 16.28 -19.29
N ALA A 561 -20.46 15.25 -18.68
CA ALA A 561 -21.15 14.41 -17.70
C ALA A 561 -20.32 14.30 -16.42
N ILE A 562 -20.78 14.97 -15.37
CA ILE A 562 -20.18 14.99 -14.03
C ILE A 562 -21.17 14.51 -12.99
N ALA A 563 -20.70 14.14 -11.81
CA ALA A 563 -21.57 13.89 -10.67
C ALA A 563 -21.99 15.23 -10.02
N GLY A 564 -23.29 15.38 -9.71
CA GLY A 564 -23.85 16.46 -8.86
C GLY A 564 -23.46 16.25 -7.39
N PRO A 565 -23.66 17.13 -6.40
CA PRO A 565 -22.97 17.19 -5.09
C PRO A 565 -22.51 15.88 -4.37
N SER A 566 -21.41 15.93 -3.62
CA SER A 566 -20.84 14.75 -2.92
C SER A 566 -21.59 14.40 -1.61
N GLU A 567 -22.91 14.26 -1.68
CA GLU A 567 -23.77 13.99 -0.51
C GLU A 567 -24.02 12.49 -0.26
N GLY A 568 -23.50 11.61 -1.12
CA GLY A 568 -23.68 10.17 -0.98
C GLY A 568 -25.08 9.70 -1.36
N ARG A 569 -25.77 10.43 -2.24
CA ARG A 569 -27.04 10.04 -2.82
C ARG A 569 -26.83 9.49 -4.23
N ARG A 570 -27.69 8.55 -4.63
CA ARG A 570 -27.58 7.90 -5.94
C ARG A 570 -28.00 8.84 -7.08
N GLU A 571 -28.89 9.77 -6.75
CA GLU A 571 -29.43 10.81 -7.62
C GLU A 571 -28.38 11.87 -8.00
N ASP A 572 -27.30 11.96 -7.22
CA ASP A 572 -26.16 12.84 -7.51
C ASP A 572 -25.17 12.18 -8.50
N GLU A 573 -25.38 10.92 -8.89
CA GLU A 573 -24.53 10.16 -9.81
C GLU A 573 -25.18 9.96 -11.18
N ASN A 574 -24.36 9.79 -12.21
CA ASN A 574 -24.81 9.53 -13.58
C ASN A 574 -25.25 8.06 -13.76
N VAL A 575 -26.31 7.66 -13.07
CA VAL A 575 -26.79 6.28 -12.99
C VAL A 575 -28.30 6.18 -13.24
N VAL A 576 -28.77 4.96 -13.51
CA VAL A 576 -30.20 4.66 -13.44
C VAL A 576 -30.63 4.62 -11.97
N VAL A 577 -31.57 5.49 -11.60
CA VAL A 577 -32.19 5.52 -10.27
C VAL A 577 -33.49 4.71 -10.31
N VAL A 578 -33.58 3.71 -9.44
CA VAL A 578 -34.79 2.90 -9.27
C VAL A 578 -35.29 3.05 -7.83
N PRO A 579 -36.59 3.28 -7.60
CA PRO A 579 -37.14 3.39 -6.26
C PRO A 579 -36.74 2.21 -5.36
N ASN A 580 -36.41 2.50 -4.09
CA ASN A 580 -36.05 1.52 -3.06
C ASN A 580 -34.77 0.71 -3.30
N VAL A 581 -33.95 1.08 -4.29
CA VAL A 581 -32.66 0.42 -4.57
C VAL A 581 -31.51 1.27 -4.05
N LYS A 582 -30.88 0.84 -2.95
CA LYS A 582 -29.62 1.43 -2.46
C LYS A 582 -28.48 1.18 -3.46
N GLY A 583 -27.61 2.18 -3.64
CA GLY A 583 -26.49 2.15 -4.59
C GLY A 583 -25.20 1.53 -4.09
N ASN A 584 -25.21 0.96 -2.88
CA ASN A 584 -23.97 0.54 -2.21
C ASN A 584 -23.40 -0.78 -2.74
N HIS A 585 -24.17 -1.54 -3.53
CA HIS A 585 -23.72 -2.81 -4.10
C HIS A 585 -23.13 -2.62 -5.50
N GLY A 586 -22.24 -3.53 -5.88
CA GLY A 586 -21.70 -3.61 -7.24
C GLY A 586 -22.73 -4.07 -8.28
N SER A 587 -22.47 -3.73 -9.53
CA SER A 587 -23.18 -4.25 -10.71
C SER A 587 -22.46 -5.46 -11.32
N LYS A 588 -23.19 -6.21 -12.15
CA LYS A 588 -22.65 -7.38 -12.84
C LYS A 588 -22.30 -6.99 -14.27
N LEU A 589 -21.04 -7.17 -14.67
CA LEU A 589 -20.64 -7.11 -16.07
C LEU A 589 -21.40 -8.17 -16.89
N LEU A 590 -21.97 -7.75 -18.02
CA LEU A 590 -22.65 -8.63 -18.96
C LEU A 590 -21.90 -8.76 -20.28
N PHE A 591 -21.29 -7.66 -20.74
CA PHE A 591 -20.54 -7.61 -21.99
C PHE A 591 -19.50 -6.49 -21.94
N PHE A 592 -18.33 -6.72 -22.52
CA PHE A 592 -17.31 -5.71 -22.75
C PHE A 592 -16.60 -6.01 -24.08
N GLU A 593 -16.43 -4.99 -24.91
CA GLU A 593 -15.62 -5.03 -26.12
C GLU A 593 -15.03 -3.64 -26.36
N SER A 594 -13.80 -3.59 -26.89
CA SER A 594 -13.10 -2.35 -27.21
C SER A 594 -12.07 -2.55 -28.31
N ASP A 595 -11.63 -1.46 -28.92
CA ASP A 595 -10.57 -1.47 -29.93
C ASP A 595 -9.49 -0.41 -29.69
N ARG A 596 -8.45 -0.42 -30.54
CA ARG A 596 -7.26 0.44 -30.42
C ARG A 596 -7.52 1.93 -30.65
N SER A 597 -8.64 2.30 -31.27
CA SER A 597 -9.04 3.71 -31.43
C SER A 597 -9.40 4.36 -30.10
N GLY A 598 -9.67 3.56 -29.07
CA GLY A 598 -10.26 4.00 -27.81
C GLY A 598 -11.77 3.81 -27.75
N SER A 599 -12.39 3.30 -28.81
CA SER A 599 -13.82 2.99 -28.86
C SER A 599 -14.13 1.72 -28.08
N GLY A 600 -15.37 1.60 -27.61
CA GLY A 600 -15.82 0.38 -26.94
C GLY A 600 -17.19 0.48 -26.30
N ILE A 601 -17.63 -0.64 -25.75
CA ILE A 601 -18.94 -0.80 -25.09
C ILE A 601 -18.80 -1.61 -23.81
N VAL A 602 -19.48 -1.15 -22.75
CA VAL A 602 -19.66 -1.87 -21.49
C VAL A 602 -21.14 -2.04 -21.23
N SER A 603 -21.61 -3.27 -21.10
CA SER A 603 -22.96 -3.59 -20.67
C SER A 603 -22.95 -4.16 -19.26
N LEU A 604 -23.82 -3.63 -18.41
CA LEU A 604 -23.99 -4.07 -17.04
C LEU A 604 -25.45 -4.37 -16.70
N GLY A 605 -25.62 -5.29 -15.76
CA GLY A 605 -26.89 -5.56 -15.10
C GLY A 605 -26.81 -5.18 -13.62
N TYR A 606 -27.83 -4.49 -13.14
CA TYR A 606 -27.96 -4.19 -11.72
C TYR A 606 -29.40 -4.36 -11.27
N LYS A 607 -29.65 -5.41 -10.48
CA LYS A 607 -30.99 -5.81 -10.01
C LYS A 607 -31.97 -5.93 -11.19
N ASN A 608 -32.84 -4.93 -11.37
CA ASN A 608 -33.95 -4.96 -12.31
C ASN A 608 -33.74 -4.06 -13.54
N TRP A 609 -32.54 -3.52 -13.75
CA TRP A 609 -32.22 -2.75 -14.95
C TRP A 609 -30.93 -3.21 -15.61
N LEU A 610 -30.90 -2.99 -16.91
CA LEU A 610 -29.77 -3.22 -17.80
C LEU A 610 -29.35 -1.88 -18.39
N ARG A 611 -28.06 -1.73 -18.63
CA ARG A 611 -27.50 -0.54 -19.27
C ARG A 611 -26.34 -0.95 -20.15
N SER A 612 -26.22 -0.30 -21.30
CA SER A 612 -24.98 -0.24 -22.07
C SER A 612 -24.44 1.19 -22.07
N PHE A 613 -23.13 1.31 -21.99
CA PHE A 613 -22.38 2.54 -22.18
C PHE A 613 -21.41 2.29 -23.33
N ALA A 614 -21.57 3.02 -24.43
CA ALA A 614 -20.77 2.84 -25.63
C ALA A 614 -20.19 4.19 -26.08
N VAL A 615 -18.97 4.15 -26.59
CA VAL A 615 -18.27 5.29 -27.18
C VAL A 615 -17.66 4.88 -28.51
N ASP A 616 -17.71 5.79 -29.48
CA ASP A 616 -17.16 5.63 -30.82
C ASP A 616 -16.32 6.87 -31.14
N TYR A 617 -15.02 6.64 -31.32
CA TYR A 617 -13.99 7.63 -31.65
C TYR A 617 -13.36 7.38 -33.03
N THR A 618 -13.96 6.49 -33.83
CA THR A 618 -13.45 6.12 -35.16
C THR A 618 -13.68 7.17 -36.24
#